data_AF-X1TYL9-F1
#
_entry.id   AF-X1TYL9-F1
#
_cell.length_a   1.000
_cell.length_b   1.000
_cell.length_c   1.000
_cell.angle_alpha   90.00
_cell.angle_beta   90.00
_cell.angle_gamma   90.00
#
_symmetry.space_group_name_H-M   'P 1'
#
loop_
_entity.id
_entity.type
_entity.pdbx_description
1 polymer ?
#
loop_
_entity_poly.entity_id
_entity_poly.type
_entity_poly.pdbx_seq_one_letter_code
_entity_poly.pdbx_strand_id
1 'polypeptide(L)'
;MPVLAADTDENAGGSIFSDLPIEVHGFYETRSGTRLRKDKYEKDVSIMEDRLQLDLSSYPDWGDLKVKGDVLADWAAERADFDLREANIFLRPN
;
A
#
# COMPACT_ATOMS: atom_id res chain seq x y z
N MET A 1 -16.74 10.33 38.00
CA MET A 1 -15.76 11.33 37.52
C MET A 1 -14.96 10.69 36.39
N PRO A 2 -15.23 10.98 35.10
CA PRO A 2 -14.34 10.55 34.04
C PRO A 2 -13.21 11.57 33.87
N VAL A 3 -11.98 11.06 33.82
CA VAL A 3 -10.76 11.84 33.60
C VAL A 3 -10.59 11.97 32.08
N LEU A 4 -10.61 13.20 31.57
CA LEU A 4 -10.23 13.52 30.19
C LEU A 4 -8.73 13.23 30.02
N ALA A 5 -8.40 12.22 29.22
CA ALA A 5 -7.05 12.04 28.73
C ALA A 5 -6.81 13.12 27.66
N ALA A 6 -5.78 13.94 27.90
CA ALA A 6 -5.38 15.03 27.03
C ALA A 6 -4.97 14.48 25.65
N ASP A 7 -5.63 15.01 24.62
CA ASP A 7 -5.24 14.85 23.22
C ASP A 7 -3.80 15.31 23.09
N THR A 8 -2.92 14.37 22.76
CA THR A 8 -1.53 14.67 22.48
C THR A 8 -1.40 14.78 20.97
N ASP A 9 -1.72 15.97 20.48
CA ASP A 9 -1.55 16.40 19.09
C ASP A 9 -0.06 16.57 18.80
N GLU A 10 0.58 15.49 18.38
CA GLU A 10 1.92 15.54 17.82
C GLU A 10 1.97 14.83 16.47
N ASN A 11 1.40 15.49 15.46
CA ASN A 11 1.84 15.33 14.07
C ASN A 11 1.58 16.65 13.31
N ALA A 12 2.55 17.56 13.40
CA ALA A 12 2.67 18.74 12.55
C ALA A 12 3.08 18.35 11.12
N GLY A 13 2.15 17.73 10.39
CA GLY A 13 2.30 17.44 8.96
C GLY A 13 0.93 17.57 8.32
N GLY A 14 0.63 18.74 7.75
CA GLY A 14 -0.62 19.01 7.06
C GLY A 14 -0.93 17.87 6.10
N SER A 15 -2.03 17.17 6.36
CA SER A 15 -2.49 16.07 5.53
C SER A 15 -2.95 16.65 4.19
N ILE A 16 -2.02 16.73 3.24
CA ILE A 16 -2.31 17.01 1.83
C ILE A 16 -3.37 16.05 1.25
N PHE A 17 -3.62 14.93 1.93
CA PHE A 17 -4.66 13.95 1.62
C PHE A 17 -6.06 14.31 2.16
N SER A 18 -6.16 15.25 3.11
CA SER A 18 -7.44 15.60 3.72
C SER A 18 -8.16 16.75 3.02
N ASP A 19 -7.43 17.64 2.36
CA ASP A 19 -8.00 18.78 1.61
C ASP A 19 -8.29 18.46 0.13
N LEU A 20 -7.74 17.38 -0.41
CA LEU A 20 -7.96 16.95 -1.79
C LEU A 20 -8.91 15.75 -1.84
N PRO A 21 -9.85 15.68 -2.81
CA PRO A 21 -10.69 14.51 -3.02
C PRO A 21 -9.82 13.38 -3.60
N ILE A 22 -9.08 12.69 -2.73
CA ILE A 22 -8.22 11.56 -3.07
C ILE A 22 -8.91 10.30 -2.54
N GLU A 23 -9.33 9.44 -3.46
CA GLU A 23 -9.83 8.11 -3.17
C GLU A 23 -8.68 7.10 -3.31
N VAL A 24 -8.46 6.33 -2.24
CA VAL A 24 -7.45 5.28 -2.20
C VAL A 24 -8.16 3.94 -2.03
N HIS A 25 -7.95 3.04 -2.99
CA HIS A 25 -8.44 1.67 -2.95
C HIS A 25 -7.28 0.71 -3.12
N GLY A 26 -7.40 -0.48 -2.55
CA GLY A 26 -6.34 -1.46 -2.66
C GLY A 26 -6.53 -2.63 -1.74
N PHE A 27 -5.61 -3.58 -1.85
CA PHE A 27 -5.49 -4.68 -0.91
C PHE A 27 -4.02 -4.96 -0.63
N TYR A 28 -3.78 -5.44 0.58
CA TYR A 28 -2.50 -5.98 0.99
C TYR A 28 -2.72 -7.42 1.42
N GLU A 29 -1.98 -8.32 0.81
CA GLU A 29 -1.97 -9.74 1.12
C GLU A 29 -0.56 -10.15 1.51
N THR A 30 -0.43 -10.85 2.63
CA THR A 30 0.84 -11.46 3.06
C THR A 30 0.62 -12.95 3.24
N ARG A 31 1.56 -13.75 2.71
CA ARG A 31 1.53 -15.21 2.76
C ARG A 31 2.84 -15.71 3.32
N SER A 32 2.77 -16.29 4.52
CA SER A 32 3.90 -16.94 5.18
C SER A 32 3.66 -18.44 5.34
N GLY A 33 4.62 -19.26 4.92
CA GLY A 33 4.59 -20.71 5.05
C GLY A 33 5.89 -21.24 5.65
N THR A 34 5.80 -21.91 6.79
CA THR A 34 6.92 -22.65 7.40
C THR A 34 6.73 -24.15 7.25
N ARG A 35 7.82 -24.89 7.05
CA ARG A 35 7.77 -26.36 6.99
C ARG A 35 7.89 -26.97 8.39
N LEU A 36 7.02 -27.94 8.69
CA LEU A 36 6.97 -28.62 9.99
C LEU A 36 8.02 -29.74 10.15
N ARG A 37 8.61 -30.23 9.05
CA ARG A 37 9.71 -31.20 9.08
C ARG A 37 11.02 -30.49 8.76
N LYS A 38 11.97 -30.59 9.68
CA LYS A 38 13.34 -30.12 9.52
C LYS A 38 14.13 -31.06 8.61
N ASP A 39 14.60 -30.54 7.48
CA ASP A 39 15.65 -31.15 6.66
C ASP A 39 16.93 -30.32 6.82
N LYS A 40 18.08 -30.98 6.94
CA LYS A 40 19.37 -30.35 7.23
C LYS A 40 19.92 -29.55 6.05
N TYR A 41 19.39 -29.75 4.85
CA TYR A 41 19.89 -29.16 3.60
C TYR A 41 19.01 -28.04 3.03
N GLU A 42 17.89 -27.70 3.67
CA GLU A 42 16.91 -26.77 3.10
C GLU A 42 16.46 -25.70 4.12
N LYS A 43 16.04 -24.52 3.62
CA LYS A 43 15.67 -23.35 4.41
C LYS A 43 14.31 -23.60 5.10
N ASP A 44 14.19 -23.32 6.41
CA ASP A 44 12.99 -23.60 7.23
C ASP A 44 11.74 -22.75 6.85
N VAL A 45 11.95 -21.65 6.12
CA VAL A 45 10.89 -20.78 5.57
C VAL A 45 10.69 -21.15 4.11
N SER A 46 9.49 -21.64 3.78
CA SER A 46 9.17 -22.14 2.44
C SER A 46 8.58 -21.07 1.53
N ILE A 47 7.80 -20.13 2.09
CA ILE A 47 7.14 -19.07 1.35
C ILE A 47 7.05 -17.85 2.27
N MET A 48 7.40 -16.68 1.76
CA MET A 48 7.15 -15.40 2.41
C MET A 48 6.92 -14.38 1.30
N GLU A 49 5.68 -14.31 0.82
CA GLU A 49 5.27 -13.46 -0.31
C GLU A 49 4.32 -12.37 0.21
N ASP A 50 4.61 -11.12 -0.15
CA ASP A 50 3.74 -9.97 0.07
C ASP A 50 3.27 -9.43 -1.27
N ARG A 51 1.97 -9.18 -1.39
CA ARG A 51 1.34 -8.54 -2.55
C ARG A 51 0.60 -7.30 -2.09
N LEU A 52 0.99 -6.15 -2.62
CA LEU A 52 0.32 -4.88 -2.41
C LEU A 52 -0.24 -4.40 -3.75
N GLN A 53 -1.54 -4.15 -3.82
CA GLN A 53 -2.14 -3.44 -4.94
C GLN A 53 -2.77 -2.15 -4.45
N LEU A 54 -2.43 -1.05 -5.14
CA LEU A 54 -2.80 0.30 -4.75
C LEU A 54 -3.39 1.03 -5.97
N ASP A 55 -4.55 1.65 -5.77
CA ASP A 55 -5.29 2.48 -6.73
C ASP A 55 -5.56 3.83 -6.08
N LEU A 56 -4.96 4.88 -6.64
CA LEU A 56 -5.14 6.27 -6.25
C LEU A 56 -5.92 6.97 -7.34
N SER A 57 -7.07 7.51 -6.98
CA SER A 57 -7.90 8.34 -7.85
C SER A 57 -8.10 9.70 -7.21
N SER A 58 -7.94 10.78 -7.96
CA SER A 58 -8.27 12.12 -7.52
C SER A 58 -9.02 12.88 -8.59
N TYR A 59 -10.04 13.64 -8.17
CA TYR A 59 -10.96 14.33 -9.07
C TYR A 59 -11.06 15.84 -8.75
N PRO A 60 -9.96 16.60 -8.86
CA PRO A 60 -10.02 18.05 -8.74
C PRO A 60 -10.74 18.74 -9.92
N ASP A 61 -11.11 20.00 -9.75
CA ASP A 61 -11.89 20.75 -10.76
C ASP A 61 -11.17 20.94 -12.10
N TRP A 62 -9.84 20.84 -12.13
CA TRP A 62 -9.02 21.03 -13.33
C TRP A 62 -8.77 19.75 -14.14
N GLY A 63 -9.11 18.58 -13.59
CA GLY A 63 -8.84 17.30 -14.24
C GLY A 63 -8.96 16.10 -13.32
N ASP A 64 -8.84 14.91 -13.88
CA ASP A 64 -8.89 13.65 -13.15
C ASP A 64 -7.51 12.97 -13.20
N LEU A 65 -7.05 12.48 -12.07
CA LEU A 65 -5.80 11.73 -11.93
C LEU A 65 -6.11 10.32 -11.45
N LYS A 66 -5.61 9.30 -12.15
CA LYS A 66 -5.69 7.91 -11.70
C LYS A 66 -4.34 7.23 -11.82
N VAL A 67 -3.89 6.59 -10.75
CA VAL A 67 -2.64 5.85 -10.69
C VAL A 67 -2.88 4.51 -10.02
N LYS A 68 -2.51 3.42 -10.70
CA LYS A 68 -2.60 2.06 -10.17
C LYS A 68 -1.26 1.37 -10.28
N GLY A 69 -0.83 0.76 -9.19
CA GLY A 69 0.38 -0.05 -9.14
C GLY A 69 0.16 -1.33 -8.36
N ASP A 70 0.97 -2.34 -8.65
CA ASP A 70 1.11 -3.52 -7.82
C ASP A 70 2.56 -3.83 -7.51
N VAL A 71 2.79 -4.31 -6.29
CA VAL A 71 4.10 -4.66 -5.76
C VAL A 71 4.02 -6.09 -5.26
N LEU A 72 5.01 -6.89 -5.66
CA LEU A 72 5.17 -8.27 -5.25
C LEU A 72 6.54 -8.44 -4.62
N ALA A 73 6.59 -8.80 -3.35
CA ALA A 73 7.84 -9.08 -2.64
C ALA A 73 7.87 -10.54 -2.19
N ASP A 74 8.78 -11.32 -2.75
CA ASP A 74 9.13 -12.65 -2.27
C ASP A 74 10.40 -12.55 -1.41
N TRP A 75 10.22 -12.58 -0.10
CA TRP A 75 11.31 -12.53 0.86
C TRP A 75 12.04 -13.88 0.99
N ALA A 76 11.40 -14.99 0.60
CA ALA A 76 12.04 -16.30 0.63
C ALA A 76 13.10 -16.42 -0.47
N ALA A 77 12.78 -15.92 -1.67
CA ALA A 77 13.68 -15.82 -2.82
C ALA A 77 14.43 -14.48 -2.91
N GLU A 78 14.20 -13.55 -1.97
CA GLU A 78 14.78 -12.19 -1.93
C GLU A 78 14.57 -11.39 -3.22
N ARG A 79 13.39 -11.55 -3.84
CA ARG A 79 12.99 -10.85 -5.07
C ARG A 79 11.86 -9.89 -4.78
N ALA A 80 11.95 -8.70 -5.35
CA ALA A 80 10.86 -7.74 -5.38
C ALA A 80 10.58 -7.37 -6.83
N ASP A 81 9.31 -7.36 -7.20
CA ASP A 81 8.79 -6.97 -8.49
C ASP A 81 7.78 -5.83 -8.28
N PHE A 82 7.78 -4.89 -9.22
CA PHE A 82 6.93 -3.70 -9.18
C PHE A 82 6.42 -3.46 -10.59
N ASP A 83 5.10 -3.39 -10.70
CA ASP A 83 4.43 -3.09 -11.97
C ASP A 83 3.50 -1.88 -11.81
N LEU A 84 3.64 -0.92 -12.74
CA LEU A 84 2.77 0.23 -12.83
C LEU A 84 1.68 -0.07 -13.87
N ARG A 85 0.51 -0.46 -13.39
CA ARG A 85 -0.59 -0.92 -14.25
C ARG A 85 -1.28 0.21 -14.98
N GLU A 86 -1.43 1.36 -14.33
CA GLU A 86 -2.17 2.48 -14.90
C GLU A 86 -1.66 3.82 -14.39
N ALA A 87 -1.48 4.78 -15.29
CA ALA A 87 -1.24 6.17 -14.95
C ALA A 87 -1.97 7.02 -15.99
N ASN A 88 -3.13 7.56 -15.59
CA ASN A 88 -3.99 8.38 -16.44
C ASN A 88 -4.12 9.78 -15.86
N ILE A 89 -4.02 10.76 -16.76
CA ILE A 89 -4.27 12.18 -16.47
C ILE A 89 -5.27 12.67 -17.50
N PHE A 90 -6.42 13.13 -17.03
CA PHE A 90 -7.45 13.71 -17.87
C PHE A 90 -7.58 15.19 -17.53
N LEU A 91 -7.40 16.07 -18.51
CA LEU A 91 -7.51 17.51 -18.31
C LEU A 91 -8.88 17.97 -18.80
N ARG A 92 -9.62 18.68 -17.94
CA ARG A 92 -10.89 19.30 -18.29
C ARG A 92 -10.70 20.82 -18.35
N PRO A 93 -10.35 21.37 -19.52
CA PRO A 93 -10.36 22.82 -19.70
C PRO A 93 -11.82 23.27 -19.74
N ASN A 94 -12.24 24.04 -18.74
CA ASN A 94 -13.49 24.80 -18.79
C ASN A 94 -13.41 25.92 -19.83
#